data_AF-A4YLP9-F1
#
_entry.id   AF-A4YLP9-F1
#
_cell.length_a   1.000
_cell.length_b   1.000
_cell.length_c   1.000
_cell.angle_alpha   90.00
_cell.angle_beta   90.00
_cell.angle_gamma   90.00
#
_symmetry.space_group_name_H-M   'P 1'
#
loop_
_entity.id
_entity.type
_entity.pdbx_description
1 polymer ?
#
loop_
_entity_poly.entity_id
_entity_poly.type
_entity_poly.pdbx_seq_one_letter_code
_entity_poly.pdbx_strand_id
1 'polypeptide(L)' 'MTRPTPQQVQAIAEASGLPVDKEVATRISDSIGPAFDNFAAIAGTLPFDLEPASYVLAQTLKVGR' A
#
# COMPACT_ATOMS: atom_id res chain seq x y z
N MET A 1 5.26 -5.55 5.92
CA MET A 1 3.81 -5.25 5.92
C MET A 1 3.08 -6.45 5.36
N THR A 2 1.95 -6.86 5.95
CA THR A 2 1.20 -8.04 5.50
C THR A 2 0.01 -7.62 4.64
N ARG A 3 -0.34 -8.45 3.65
CA ARG A 3 -1.54 -8.28 2.82
C ARG A 3 -2.78 -8.07 3.71
N PRO A 4 -3.56 -6.99 3.51
CA PRO A 4 -4.79 -6.79 4.26
C PRO A 4 -5.84 -7.83 3.86
N THR A 5 -6.55 -8.38 4.85
CA THR A 5 -7.63 -9.35 4.61
C THR A 5 -8.94 -8.62 4.23
N PRO A 6 -9.92 -9.29 3.62
CA PRO A 6 -11.22 -8.69 3.32
C PRO A 6 -11.92 -8.11 4.56
N GLN A 7 -11.80 -8.77 5.72
CA GLN A 7 -12.35 -8.26 7.00
C GLN A 7 -11.66 -6.96 7.44
N GLN A 8 -10.34 -6.86 7.28
CA GLN A 8 -9.60 -5.64 7.61
C GLN A 8 -9.97 -4.50 6.66
N VAL A 9 -10.11 -4.79 5.37
CA VAL A 9 -10.56 -3.80 4.37
C VAL A 9 -11.95 -3.27 4.72
N GLN A 10 -12.88 -4.15 5.10
CA GLN A 10 -14.23 -3.76 5.48
C GLN A 10 -14.25 -2.89 6.74
N ALA A 11 -13.48 -3.26 7.77
CA ALA A 11 -13.39 -2.47 9.00
C ALA A 11 -12.83 -1.06 8.74
N ILE A 12 -11.82 -0.92 7.86
CA ILE A 12 -11.27 0.38 7.48
C ILE A 12 -12.28 1.21 6.70
N ALA A 13 -13.00 0.59 5.76
CA ALA A 13 -14.04 1.25 4.97
C ALA A 13 -15.18 1.78 5.85
N GLU A 14 -15.65 0.97 6.80
CA GLU A 14 -16.67 1.37 7.79
C GLU A 14 -16.20 2.55 8.64
N ALA A 15 -14.97 2.49 9.17
CA ALA A 15 -14.38 3.59 9.93
C ALA A 15 -14.22 4.88 9.10
N SER A 16 -14.11 4.74 7.78
CA SER A 16 -13.98 5.85 6.83
C SER A 16 -15.32 6.33 6.26
N GLY A 17 -16.44 5.71 6.64
CA GLY A 17 -17.77 6.03 6.11
C GLY A 17 -17.96 5.67 4.63
N LEU A 18 -17.15 4.75 4.09
CA LEU A 18 -17.22 4.30 2.70
C LEU A 18 -18.18 3.12 2.57
N PRO A 19 -19.13 3.15 1.61
CA PRO A 19 -20.04 2.03 1.37
C PRO A 19 -19.32 0.91 0.63
N VAL A 20 -18.72 -0.02 1.38
CA VAL A 20 -18.02 -1.19 0.85
C VAL A 20 -18.70 -2.46 1.32
N ASP A 21 -19.26 -3.22 0.38
CA ASP A 21 -19.79 -4.56 0.62
C ASP A 21 -18.67 -5.63 0.67
N LYS A 22 -19.04 -6.87 0.99
CA LYS A 22 -18.08 -7.96 1.18
C LYS A 22 -17.37 -8.35 -0.12
N GLU A 23 -18.08 -8.30 -1.23
CA GLU A 23 -17.58 -8.62 -2.57
C GLU A 23 -16.58 -7.56 -3.05
N VAL A 24 -16.84 -6.28 -2.76
CA VAL A 24 -15.91 -5.17 -3.01
C VAL A 24 -14.70 -5.28 -2.08
N ALA A 25 -14.89 -5.55 -0.79
CA ALA A 25 -13.78 -5.73 0.15
C ALA A 25 -12.84 -6.88 -0.27
N THR A 26 -13.41 -7.98 -0.77
CA THR A 26 -12.66 -9.11 -1.31
C THR A 26 -11.84 -8.70 -2.53
N ARG A 27 -12.47 -8.02 -3.49
CA ARG A 27 -11.77 -7.51 -4.69
C ARG A 27 -10.64 -6.54 -4.34
N ILE A 28 -10.84 -5.66 -3.36
CA ILE A 28 -9.81 -4.74 -2.89
C ILE A 28 -8.63 -5.51 -2.29
N SER A 29 -8.90 -6.47 -1.39
CA SER A 29 -7.89 -7.34 -0.79
C SER A 29 -7.06 -8.07 -1.86
N ASP A 30 -7.71 -8.65 -2.86
CA ASP A 30 -7.04 -9.37 -3.95
C ASP A 30 -6.23 -8.44 -4.85
N SER A 31 -6.75 -7.25 -5.14
CA SER A 31 -6.11 -6.28 -6.04
C SER A 31 -4.92 -5.58 -5.40
N ILE A 32 -4.98 -5.30 -4.09
CA ILE A 32 -3.92 -4.58 -3.38
C ILE A 32 -2.82 -5.52 -2.86
N GLY A 33 -3.11 -6.81 -2.73
CA GLY A 33 -2.15 -7.82 -2.27
C GLY A 33 -0.78 -7.77 -2.97
N PRO A 34 -0.72 -7.78 -4.32
CA PRO A 34 0.54 -7.67 -5.05
C PRO A 34 1.33 -6.39 -4.72
N ALA A 35 0.66 -5.28 -4.46
CA ALA A 35 1.33 -4.03 -4.09
C ALA A 35 1.98 -4.14 -2.70
N PHE A 36 1.30 -4.77 -1.73
CA PHE A 36 1.86 -5.02 -0.41
C PHE A 36 3.05 -5.98 -0.46
N ASP A 37 2.94 -7.06 -1.24
CA ASP A 37 4.00 -8.06 -1.37
C ASP A 37 5.26 -7.45 -2.02
N ASN A 38 5.08 -6.66 -3.09
CA ASN A 38 6.17 -5.95 -3.76
C ASN A 38 6.78 -4.84 -2.90
N PHE A 39 5.94 -4.09 -2.16
CA PHE A 39 6.42 -3.04 -1.27
C PHE A 39 7.17 -3.62 -0.06
N ALA A 40 6.70 -4.74 0.50
CA ALA A 40 7.32 -5.39 1.65
C ALA A 40 8.79 -5.75 1.40
N ALA A 41 9.14 -6.13 0.16
CA ALA A 41 10.52 -6.44 -0.23
C ALA A 41 11.48 -5.25 -0.11
N ILE A 42 10.99 -4.02 -0.23
CA ILE A 42 11.81 -2.80 -0.20
C ILE A 42 11.56 -1.91 1.03
N ALA A 43 10.51 -2.16 1.81
CA ALA A 43 10.06 -1.29 2.91
C ALA A 43 11.16 -0.99 3.94
N GLY A 44 12.00 -1.97 4.29
CA GLY A 44 13.12 -1.79 5.25
C GLY A 44 14.34 -1.07 4.67
N THR A 45 14.33 -0.78 3.37
CA THR A 45 15.41 -0.06 2.67
C THR A 45 15.03 1.38 2.34
N LEU A 46 13.76 1.75 2.59
CA LEU A 46 13.30 3.10 2.32
C LEU A 46 13.90 4.05 3.36
N PRO A 47 14.61 5.11 2.94
CA PRO A 47 15.06 6.13 3.86
C PRO A 47 13.83 6.73 4.52
N PHE A 48 13.79 6.68 5.86
CA PHE A 48 12.72 7.24 6.70
C PHE A 48 12.66 8.79 6.67
N ASP A 49 13.40 9.40 5.76
CA ASP A 49 13.73 10.83 5.73
C ASP A 49 13.43 11.48 4.37
N LEU A 50 12.48 10.92 3.62
CA LEU A 50 11.94 11.63 2.46
C LEU A 50 10.70 12.35 2.92
N GLU A 51 10.86 13.63 3.28
CA GLU A 51 9.76 14.59 3.11
C GLU A 51 9.15 14.35 1.72
N PRO A 52 7.81 14.37 1.54
CA PRO A 52 7.16 13.94 0.30
C PRO A 52 7.75 14.52 -1.00
N ALA A 53 8.32 15.72 -0.93
CA ALA A 53 8.99 16.39 -2.04
C ALA A 53 10.26 15.66 -2.55
N SER A 54 10.95 14.92 -1.68
CA SER A 54 12.23 14.26 -1.97
C SER A 54 12.07 12.85 -2.56
N TYR A 55 10.86 12.27 -2.51
CA TYR A 55 10.57 10.92 -3.03
C TYR A 55 10.78 10.79 -4.54
N VAL A 56 10.37 11.80 -5.31
CA VAL A 56 10.52 11.82 -6.79
C VAL A 56 12.00 11.80 -7.19
N LEU A 57 12.84 12.57 -6.49
CA LEU A 57 14.28 12.64 -6.75
C LEU A 57 15.00 11.31 -6.45
N ALA A 58 14.63 10.64 -5.35
CA ALA A 58 15.18 9.33 -5.00
C ALA A 58 14.83 8.25 -6.05
N GLN A 59 13.62 8.30 -6.64
CA GLN A 59 13.27 7.39 -7.73
C GLN A 59 14.11 7.63 -8.98
N THR A 60 14.38 8.89 -9.34
CA THR A 60 15.15 9.22 -10.54
C THR A 60 16.62 8.77 -10.42
N LEU A 61 17.21 8.91 -9.23
CA LEU A 61 18.58 8.49 -8.95
C LEU A 61 18.80 6.97 -9.03
N LYS A 62 17.77 6.17 -8.78
CA LYS A 62 17.84 4.70 -8.88
C LYS A 62 17.90 4.20 -10.34
N VAL A 63 17.45 5.01 -11.30
CA VAL A 63 17.46 4.68 -12.75
C VAL A 63 18.80 5.00 -13.42
N GLY A 64 19.60 5.88 -12.80
CA GLY A 64 20.90 6.31 -13.34
C GLY A 64 22.10 5.46 -12.92
N ARG A 65 21.89 4.30 -12.30
CA ARG A 65 22.96 3.43 -11.77
C ARG A 65 22.89 2.02 -12.32
#